data_AF-A0A0P0P253-F1
#
_entry.id   AF-A0A0P0P253-F1
#
_cell.length_a   1.000
_cell.length_b   1.000
_cell.length_c   1.000
_cell.angle_alpha   90.00
_cell.angle_beta   90.00
_cell.angle_gamma   90.00
#
_symmetry.space_group_name_H-M   'P 1'
#
loop_
_entity.id
_entity.type
_entity.pdbx_description
1 polymer ?
#
loop_
_entity_poly.entity_id
_entity_poly.type
_entity_poly.pdbx_seq_one_letter_code
_entity_poly.pdbx_strand_id
1 'polypeptide(L)'
;MYSSWFPLVGWAVTLGVIALAWWKGGSPERLAALALLGAALVALIVNLSAPVSIRPILLLADEGALGLIFLLLALRHASAWLGVAMIFQGVQFSLHAYYFVGDIPHDRTYAIVNNLDTLGVLICILVGTLLAWRKRSSLAK
;
A
#
# COMPACT_ATOMS: atom_id res chain seq x y z
N MET A 1 -11.92 -10.88 -22.13
CA MET A 1 -11.01 -11.24 -21.02
C MET A 1 -9.71 -10.50 -21.25
N TYR A 2 -9.44 -9.45 -20.49
CA TYR A 2 -8.21 -8.67 -20.66
C TYR A 2 -7.02 -9.56 -20.28
N SER A 3 -6.26 -10.01 -21.28
CA SER A 3 -4.89 -10.50 -21.15
C SER A 3 -3.97 -9.32 -20.77
N SER A 4 -4.34 -8.55 -19.75
CA SER A 4 -3.64 -7.34 -19.35
C SER A 4 -2.47 -7.74 -18.47
N TRP A 5 -1.26 -7.39 -18.91
CA TRP A 5 -0.02 -7.62 -18.17
C TRP A 5 0.11 -6.68 -16.96
N PHE A 6 -0.75 -5.66 -16.89
CA PHE A 6 -0.77 -4.63 -15.85
C PHE A 6 -0.81 -5.16 -14.41
N PRO A 7 -1.72 -6.09 -14.04
CA PRO A 7 -1.76 -6.62 -12.67
C PRO A 7 -0.51 -7.44 -12.34
N LEU A 8 0.07 -8.16 -13.32
CA LEU A 8 1.29 -8.94 -13.12
C LEU A 8 2.48 -8.01 -12.84
N VAL A 9 2.59 -6.90 -13.58
CA VAL A 9 3.61 -5.88 -13.34
C VAL A 9 3.40 -5.24 -11.97
N GLY A 10 2.16 -4.91 -11.60
CA GLY A 10 1.83 -4.38 -10.27
C GLY A 10 2.31 -5.32 -9.15
N TRP A 11 1.96 -6.60 -9.22
CA TRP A 11 2.42 -7.61 -8.26
C TRP A 11 3.93 -7.77 -8.25
N ALA A 12 4.59 -7.79 -9.42
CA ALA A 12 6.04 -7.90 -9.51
C ALA A 12 6.74 -6.71 -8.84
N VAL A 13 6.25 -5.49 -9.05
CA VAL A 13 6.78 -4.28 -8.40
C VAL A 13 6.55 -4.34 -6.89
N THR A 14 5.35 -4.68 -6.44
CA THR A 14 5.02 -4.83 -5.01
C THR A 14 5.96 -5.82 -4.33
N LEU A 15 6.09 -7.03 -4.89
CA LEU A 15 6.97 -8.07 -4.36
C LEU A 15 8.44 -7.65 -4.39
N GLY A 16 8.89 -6.95 -5.45
CA GLY A 16 10.24 -6.42 -5.55
C GLY A 16 10.57 -5.41 -4.45
N VAL A 17 9.66 -4.47 -4.19
CA VAL A 17 9.81 -3.47 -3.12
C VAL A 17 9.81 -4.15 -1.75
N ILE A 18 8.91 -5.11 -1.51
CA ILE A 18 8.86 -5.87 -0.25
C ILE A 18 10.16 -6.65 -0.02
N ALA A 19 10.64 -7.37 -1.03
CA ALA A 19 11.88 -8.13 -0.94
C ALA A 19 13.08 -7.21 -0.64
N LEU A 20 13.14 -6.05 -1.28
CA LEU A 20 14.18 -5.06 -1.04
C LEU A 20 14.09 -4.45 0.37
N ALA A 21 12.89 -4.10 0.83
CA ALA A 21 12.63 -3.60 2.19
C ALA A 21 13.02 -4.64 3.24
N TRP A 22 12.74 -5.92 2.99
CA TRP A 22 13.16 -7.00 3.87
C TRP A 22 14.68 -7.12 3.96
N TRP A 23 15.35 -7.10 2.81
CA TRP A 23 16.80 -7.27 2.74
C TRP A 23 17.56 -6.05 3.28
N LYS A 24 17.18 -4.84 2.87
CA LYS A 24 17.97 -3.61 3.08
C LYS A 24 17.34 -2.61 4.04
N GLY A 25 16.03 -2.72 4.31
CA GLY A 25 15.31 -1.78 5.17
C GLY A 25 15.63 -1.92 6.66
N GLY A 26 15.22 -0.91 7.43
CA GLY A 26 15.16 -0.95 8.89
C GLY A 26 13.86 -1.57 9.38
N SER A 27 13.65 -1.51 10.70
CA SER A 27 12.41 -1.99 11.33
C SER A 27 11.13 -1.35 10.74
N PRO A 28 11.03 0.00 10.61
CA PRO A 28 9.79 0.61 10.09
C PRO A 28 9.52 0.27 8.62
N GLU A 29 10.54 0.20 7.76
CA GLU A 29 10.36 -0.14 6.35
C GLU A 29 9.87 -1.57 6.16
N ARG A 30 10.40 -2.51 6.96
CA ARG A 30 9.98 -3.92 6.93
C ARG A 30 8.54 -4.09 7.38
N LEU A 31 8.15 -3.42 8.46
CA LEU A 31 6.79 -3.47 8.98
C LEU A 31 5.79 -2.85 8.00
N ALA A 32 6.12 -1.70 7.41
CA ALA A 32 5.28 -1.07 6.38
C ALA A 32 5.12 -1.97 5.14
N ALA A 33 6.22 -2.58 4.66
CA ALA A 33 6.18 -3.51 3.53
C ALA A 33 5.33 -4.76 3.82
N LEU A 34 5.44 -5.34 5.03
CA LEU A 34 4.59 -6.46 5.43
C LEU A 34 3.12 -6.06 5.56
N ALA A 35 2.84 -4.89 6.13
CA ALA A 35 1.47 -4.39 6.27
C ALA A 35 0.82 -4.20 4.89
N LEU A 36 1.54 -3.59 3.95
CA LEU A 36 1.07 -3.41 2.58
C LEU A 36 0.86 -4.76 1.87
N LEU A 37 1.76 -5.73 2.06
CA LEU A 37 1.56 -7.08 1.53
C LEU A 37 0.31 -7.75 2.11
N GLY A 38 0.12 -7.65 3.42
CA GLY A 38 -1.04 -8.18 4.12
C GLY A 38 -2.34 -7.64 3.55
N ALA A 39 -2.45 -6.32 3.44
CA ALA A 39 -3.61 -5.66 2.83
C ALA A 39 -3.81 -6.08 1.37
N ALA A 40 -2.75 -6.10 0.54
CA ALA A 40 -2.85 -6.55 -0.85
C ALA A 40 -3.37 -8.00 -0.98
N LEU A 41 -2.97 -8.89 -0.06
CA LEU A 41 -3.48 -10.27 0.00
C LEU A 41 -4.95 -10.32 0.46
N VAL A 42 -5.33 -9.52 1.46
CA VAL A 42 -6.72 -9.40 1.92
C VAL A 42 -7.60 -8.89 0.78
N ALA A 43 -7.21 -7.81 0.11
CA ALA A 43 -7.91 -7.25 -1.04
C ALA A 43 -8.04 -8.28 -2.19
N LEU A 44 -7.00 -9.08 -2.45
CA LEU A 44 -7.06 -10.16 -3.44
C LEU A 44 -8.10 -11.21 -3.04
N ILE A 45 -8.06 -11.69 -1.79
CA ILE A 45 -9.02 -12.69 -1.29
C ILE A 45 -10.45 -12.14 -1.38
N VAL A 46 -10.66 -10.90 -0.91
CA VAL A 46 -11.97 -10.21 -0.96
C VAL A 46 -12.50 -10.13 -2.39
N ASN A 47 -11.64 -9.78 -3.37
CA ASN A 47 -12.07 -9.72 -4.77
C ASN A 47 -12.40 -11.08 -5.38
N LEU A 48 -11.76 -12.16 -4.90
CA LEU A 48 -11.97 -13.52 -5.41
C LEU A 48 -13.16 -14.23 -4.75
N SER A 49 -13.42 -14.02 -3.46
CA SER A 49 -14.35 -14.83 -2.68
C SER A 49 -15.53 -14.06 -2.09
N ALA A 50 -15.43 -12.73 -1.90
CA ALA A 50 -16.49 -11.98 -1.23
C ALA A 50 -17.69 -11.70 -2.17
N PRO A 51 -18.93 -11.83 -1.65
CA PRO A 51 -20.13 -11.36 -2.32
C PRO A 51 -20.04 -9.88 -2.72
N VAL A 52 -20.62 -9.54 -3.87
CA VAL A 52 -20.58 -8.17 -4.43
C VAL A 52 -21.17 -7.14 -3.45
N SER A 53 -22.18 -7.53 -2.67
CA SER A 53 -22.86 -6.64 -1.71
C SER A 53 -21.99 -6.20 -0.52
N ILE A 54 -21.04 -7.03 -0.07
CA ILE A 54 -20.19 -6.72 1.10
C ILE A 54 -18.77 -6.32 0.72
N ARG A 55 -18.38 -6.54 -0.54
CA ARG A 55 -17.03 -6.29 -1.04
C ARG A 55 -16.54 -4.85 -0.80
N PRO A 56 -17.32 -3.78 -1.07
CA PRO A 56 -16.87 -2.41 -0.81
C PRO A 56 -16.57 -2.16 0.67
N ILE A 57 -17.38 -2.71 1.57
CA ILE A 57 -17.21 -2.58 3.01
C ILE A 57 -15.92 -3.25 3.46
N LEU A 58 -15.65 -4.47 2.97
CA LEU A 58 -14.43 -5.21 3.32
C LEU A 58 -13.16 -4.50 2.80
N LEU A 59 -13.20 -3.97 1.58
CA LEU A 59 -12.07 -3.21 1.02
C LEU A 59 -11.84 -1.90 1.80
N LEU A 60 -12.90 -1.17 2.13
CA LEU A 60 -12.78 0.04 2.95
C LEU A 60 -12.22 -0.26 4.36
N ALA A 61 -12.65 -1.37 4.97
CA ALA A 61 -12.13 -1.81 6.26
C ALA A 61 -10.64 -2.19 6.19
N ASP A 62 -10.22 -2.87 5.12
CA ASP A 62 -8.81 -3.20 4.86
C ASP A 62 -7.95 -1.93 4.73
N GLU A 63 -8.41 -0.93 3.97
CA GLU A 63 -7.71 0.35 3.85
C GLU A 63 -7.65 1.13 5.16
N GLY A 64 -8.73 1.10 5.95
CA GLY A 64 -8.75 1.68 7.29
C GLY A 64 -7.73 1.02 8.23
N ALA A 65 -7.62 -0.30 8.18
CA ALA A 65 -6.65 -1.06 8.97
C ALA A 65 -5.21 -0.75 8.53
N LEU A 66 -4.94 -0.73 7.22
CA LEU A 66 -3.63 -0.39 6.67
C LEU A 66 -3.22 1.05 7.03
N GLY A 67 -4.14 2.01 6.87
CA GLY A 67 -3.94 3.40 7.27
C GLY A 67 -3.63 3.55 8.75
N LEU A 68 -4.30 2.80 9.63
CA LEU A 68 -4.01 2.80 11.06
C LEU A 68 -2.60 2.26 11.36
N ILE A 69 -2.18 1.18 10.69
CA ILE A 69 -0.83 0.64 10.86
C ILE A 69 0.22 1.67 10.43
N PHE A 70 0.05 2.32 9.29
CA PHE A 70 0.96 3.38 8.82
C PHE A 70 0.96 4.57 9.77
N LEU A 71 -0.19 4.94 10.35
CA LEU A 71 -0.29 6.02 11.33
C LEU A 71 0.54 5.69 12.58
N LEU A 72 0.39 4.48 13.13
CA LEU A 72 1.15 4.04 14.29
C LEU A 72 2.67 4.01 14.01
N LEU A 73 3.06 3.57 12.81
CA LEU A 73 4.45 3.62 12.38
C LEU A 73 4.96 5.06 12.27
N ALA A 74 4.17 5.97 11.69
CA ALA A 74 4.52 7.38 11.54
C ALA A 74 4.72 8.06 12.89
N LEU A 75 3.81 7.82 13.85
CA LEU A 75 3.90 8.35 15.21
C LEU A 75 5.12 7.80 15.97
N ARG A 76 5.48 6.53 15.76
CA ARG A 76 6.62 5.90 16.45
C ARG A 76 7.98 6.29 15.88
N HIS A 77 8.09 6.41 14.55
CA HIS A 77 9.39 6.53 13.86
C HIS A 77 9.66 7.92 13.27
N ALA A 78 8.67 8.82 13.27
CA ALA A 78 8.80 10.24 12.88
C ALA A 78 9.66 10.47 11.64
N SER A 79 9.43 9.70 10.57
CA SER A 79 10.18 9.81 9.32
C SER A 79 9.34 10.48 8.23
N ALA A 80 9.97 11.31 7.40
CA ALA A 80 9.28 12.05 6.34
C ALA A 80 8.58 11.11 5.34
N TRP A 81 9.19 9.96 5.02
CA TRP A 81 8.60 9.01 4.05
C TRP A 81 7.31 8.37 4.58
N LEU A 82 7.20 8.13 5.89
CA LEU A 82 5.96 7.65 6.52
C LEU A 82 4.88 8.73 6.50
N GLY A 83 5.23 10.00 6.71
CA GLY A 83 4.29 11.11 6.61
C GLY A 83 3.70 11.24 5.21
N VAL A 84 4.53 11.12 4.17
CA VAL A 84 4.04 11.13 2.78
C VAL A 84 3.20 9.90 2.47
N ALA A 85 3.62 8.71 2.92
CA ALA A 85 2.82 7.49 2.76
C ALA A 85 1.44 7.60 3.43
N MET A 86 1.35 8.28 4.57
CA MET A 86 0.07 8.56 5.24
C MET A 86 -0.86 9.45 4.44
N ILE A 87 -0.33 10.38 3.64
CA ILE A 87 -1.15 11.21 2.75
C ILE A 87 -1.77 10.35 1.65
N PHE A 88 -0.97 9.50 1.01
CA PHE A 88 -1.47 8.52 0.04
C PHE A 88 -2.55 7.62 0.67
N GLN A 89 -2.30 7.09 1.88
CA GLN A 89 -3.32 6.27 2.55
C GLN A 89 -4.62 7.01 2.88
N GLY A 90 -4.54 8.31 3.17
CA GLY A 90 -5.73 9.16 3.29
C GLY A 90 -6.50 9.31 1.97
N VAL A 91 -5.79 9.45 0.85
CA VAL A 91 -6.38 9.49 -0.49
C VAL A 91 -7.02 8.15 -0.85
N GLN A 92 -6.32 7.03 -0.64
CA GLN A 92 -6.81 5.68 -0.87
C GLN A 92 -8.08 5.34 -0.07
N PHE A 93 -8.07 5.67 1.22
CA PHE A 93 -9.23 5.48 2.09
C PHE A 93 -10.41 6.34 1.63
N SER A 94 -10.14 7.60 1.28
CA SER A 94 -11.16 8.55 0.79
C SER A 94 -11.74 8.12 -0.56
N LEU A 95 -10.92 7.54 -1.45
CA LEU A 95 -11.37 6.94 -2.72
C LEU A 95 -12.36 5.81 -2.46
N HIS A 96 -12.02 4.86 -1.59
CA HIS A 96 -12.90 3.76 -1.23
C HIS A 96 -14.19 4.25 -0.57
N ALA A 97 -14.10 5.23 0.33
CA ALA A 97 -15.27 5.81 0.99
C ALA A 97 -16.18 6.53 0.00
N TYR A 98 -15.63 7.28 -0.96
CA TYR A 98 -16.40 7.98 -1.98
C TYR A 98 -17.20 7.02 -2.86
N TYR A 99 -16.56 5.98 -3.38
CA TYR A 99 -17.25 4.98 -4.21
C TYR A 99 -18.26 4.17 -3.41
N PHE A 100 -17.97 3.88 -2.13
CA PHE A 100 -18.90 3.19 -1.24
C PHE A 100 -20.14 4.02 -0.93
N VAL A 101 -19.98 5.26 -0.48
CA VAL A 101 -21.11 6.15 -0.11
C VAL A 101 -21.94 6.53 -1.33
N GLY A 102 -21.30 6.70 -2.49
CA GLY A 102 -21.99 7.01 -3.74
C GLY A 102 -22.66 5.82 -4.42
N ASP A 103 -22.49 4.59 -3.89
CA ASP A 103 -22.91 3.34 -4.53
C ASP A 103 -22.43 3.25 -6.00
N ILE A 104 -21.21 3.76 -6.26
CA ILE A 104 -20.64 3.87 -7.60
C ILE A 104 -19.90 2.57 -7.90
N PRO A 105 -20.19 1.89 -9.03
CA PRO A 105 -19.42 0.73 -9.43
C PRO A 105 -17.97 1.13 -9.73
N HIS A 106 -17.00 0.30 -9.30
CA HIS A 106 -15.59 0.52 -9.57
C HIS A 106 -15.32 0.60 -11.08
N ASP A 107 -15.02 1.80 -11.54
CA ASP A 107 -14.83 2.12 -12.95
C ASP A 107 -13.33 2.25 -13.27
N ARG A 108 -13.04 2.71 -14.50
CA ARG A 108 -11.65 2.93 -14.93
C ARG A 108 -10.96 4.01 -14.09
N THR A 109 -11.70 5.05 -13.67
CA THR A 109 -11.17 6.14 -12.85
C THR A 109 -10.70 5.61 -11.51
N TYR A 110 -11.56 4.82 -10.84
CA TYR A 110 -11.21 4.14 -9.61
C TYR A 110 -9.92 3.33 -9.75
N ALA A 111 -9.84 2.49 -10.79
CA ALA A 111 -8.67 1.63 -11.00
C ALA A 111 -7.38 2.44 -11.23
N ILE A 112 -7.45 3.57 -11.95
CA ILE A 112 -6.28 4.42 -12.19
C ILE A 112 -5.82 5.06 -10.89
N VAL A 113 -6.74 5.69 -10.13
CA VAL A 113 -6.39 6.38 -8.88
C VAL A 113 -5.84 5.38 -7.86
N ASN A 114 -6.50 4.24 -7.68
CA ASN A 114 -6.06 3.17 -6.79
C ASN A 114 -4.63 2.68 -7.11
N ASN A 115 -4.33 2.48 -8.40
CA ASN A 115 -3.01 2.01 -8.82
C ASN A 115 -1.92 3.08 -8.65
N LEU A 116 -2.25 4.35 -8.94
CA LEU A 116 -1.31 5.46 -8.73
C LEU A 116 -1.01 5.69 -7.26
N ASP A 117 -2.03 5.60 -6.42
CA ASP A 117 -1.89 5.76 -4.97
C ASP A 117 -1.04 4.63 -4.37
N THR A 118 -1.37 3.38 -4.71
CA THR A 118 -0.57 2.20 -4.32
C THR A 118 0.89 2.33 -4.77
N LEU A 119 1.13 2.81 -6.00
CA LEU A 119 2.47 3.08 -6.49
C LEU A 119 3.18 4.17 -5.68
N GLY A 120 2.47 5.23 -5.30
CA GLY A 120 2.96 6.28 -4.41
C GLY A 120 3.46 5.72 -3.07
N VAL A 121 2.65 4.88 -2.42
CA VAL A 121 3.02 4.19 -1.17
C VAL A 121 4.26 3.31 -1.36
N LEU A 122 4.32 2.53 -2.44
CA LEU A 122 5.48 1.69 -2.77
C LEU A 122 6.76 2.52 -2.97
N ILE A 123 6.65 3.66 -3.65
CA ILE A 123 7.77 4.60 -3.81
C ILE A 123 8.22 5.14 -2.44
N CYS A 124 7.29 5.50 -1.55
CA CYS A 124 7.63 5.94 -0.19
C CYS A 124 8.40 4.86 0.59
N ILE A 125 7.94 3.61 0.55
CA ILE A 125 8.62 2.48 1.19
C ILE A 125 10.01 2.26 0.58
N LEU A 126 10.12 2.32 -0.75
CA LEU A 126 11.38 2.19 -1.46
C LEU A 126 12.37 3.28 -1.04
N VAL A 127 11.93 4.55 -1.02
CA VAL A 127 12.76 5.68 -0.58
C VAL A 127 13.21 5.48 0.87
N GLY A 128 12.29 5.12 1.78
CA GLY A 128 12.63 4.80 3.16
C GLY A 128 13.69 3.70 3.27
N THR A 129 13.53 2.64 2.47
CA THR A 129 14.45 1.50 2.42
C THR A 129 15.84 1.92 1.93
N LEU A 130 15.91 2.71 0.86
CA LEU A 130 17.18 3.20 0.31
C LEU A 130 17.89 4.14 1.29
N LEU A 131 17.15 5.02 1.97
CA LEU A 131 17.71 5.92 2.99
C LEU A 131 18.26 5.13 4.19
N ALA A 132 17.50 4.15 4.69
CA ALA A 132 17.92 3.28 5.79
C ALA A 132 19.19 2.48 5.42
N TRP A 133 19.25 1.97 4.19
CA TRP A 133 20.42 1.25 3.69
C TRP A 133 21.66 2.14 3.61
N ARG A 134 21.54 3.34 3.02
CA ARG A 134 22.65 4.30 2.91
C ARG A 134 23.22 4.67 4.28
N LYS A 135 22.35 4.93 5.26
CA LYS A 135 22.75 5.24 6.65
C LYS A 135 23.50 4.07 7.30
N ARG A 136 23.06 2.83 7.07
CA ARG A 136 23.75 1.65 7.62
C ARG A 136 25.13 1.44 6.96
N SER A 137 25.22 1.61 5.65
CA SER A 137 26.48 1.46 4.90
C SER A 137 27.50 2.54 5.21
N SER A 138 27.08 3.76 5.59
CA SER A 138 28.02 4.80 6.02
C SER A 138 28.56 4.58 7.43
N LEU A 139 27.83 3.90 8.30
CA LEU A 139 28.25 3.58 9.68
C LEU A 139 29.17 2.36 9.78
N ALA A 140 29.22 1.53 8.73
CA ALA A 140 30.06 0.35 8.64
C ALA A 140 31.43 0.62 7.96
N LYS A 141 31.66 1.86 7.53
CA LYS A 141 32.96 2.36 7.08
C LYS A 141 33.64 3.11 8.20
#